data_AF-A0A096LVZ7-F1
#
_entry.id   AF-A0A096LVZ7-F1
#
_cell.length_a   1.000
_cell.length_b   1.000
_cell.length_c   1.000
_cell.angle_alpha   90.00
_cell.angle_beta   90.00
_cell.angle_gamma   90.00
#
_symmetry.space_group_name_H-M   'P 1'
#
loop_
_entity.id
_entity.type
_entity.pdbx_description
1 polymer ?
#
loop_
_entity_poly.entity_id
_entity_poly.type
_entity_poly.pdbx_seq_one_letter_code
_entity_poly.pdbx_strand_id
1 'polypeptide(L)'
;MCDLTHLSSWRNIPSAGLTMLYKALFSLTAIMFCLSLFLAHRVSVLEKDVQKLRGDISQQLNQQRSGGVHGKPAKMSKTGEGMKQSVFQRAQSSLESKKRTEQLRRWVRSRGNVNMCKTPLSFLQLRADTNKQPERRGNITVIPWTVSAQRGSTISQRENRIVVQEDGYYLVFGQVLFESQSTVMGHVIQSWSSTEAETRPTELLRCLQDGTEEACDNTCYSAGTVHLLQGDELEMLIPFRPPALISLEADSTFFGVVQLN
;
A
#
# COMPACT_ATOMS: atom_id res chain seq x y z
N MET A 1 75.82 -13.53 23.21
CA MET A 1 75.83 -14.23 21.91
C MET A 1 74.44 -14.75 21.63
N CYS A 2 74.06 -14.68 20.36
CA CYS A 2 72.74 -14.74 19.77
C CYS A 2 71.94 -16.01 20.08
N ASP A 3 70.61 -15.88 20.21
CA ASP A 3 69.74 -16.47 19.18
C ASP A 3 68.41 -15.70 19.12
N LEU A 4 68.20 -15.00 18.00
CA LEU A 4 67.06 -14.12 17.72
C LEU A 4 66.31 -14.72 16.53
N THR A 5 65.69 -15.89 16.72
CA THR A 5 65.13 -16.72 15.65
C THR A 5 63.63 -16.98 15.82
N HIS A 6 62.85 -15.94 16.14
CA HIS A 6 61.38 -16.07 16.10
C HIS A 6 60.61 -14.82 15.61
N LEU A 7 61.24 -14.00 14.76
CA LEU A 7 60.61 -12.79 14.19
C LEU A 7 60.65 -12.70 12.66
N SER A 8 60.85 -13.83 11.95
CA SER A 8 60.94 -13.86 10.49
C SER A 8 59.74 -14.46 9.76
N SER A 9 58.55 -14.51 10.37
CA SER A 9 57.32 -15.06 9.75
C SER A 9 56.31 -14.02 9.24
N TRP A 10 56.78 -12.81 8.89
CA TRP A 10 55.93 -11.78 8.25
C TRP A 10 56.54 -11.19 6.96
N ARG A 11 57.65 -11.78 6.47
CA ARG A 11 58.44 -11.15 5.39
C ARG A 11 58.26 -11.72 3.99
N ASN A 12 57.29 -12.60 3.77
CA ASN A 12 56.99 -13.16 2.45
C ASN A 12 55.49 -13.13 2.15
N ILE A 13 54.90 -11.94 2.10
CA ILE A 13 53.64 -11.73 1.36
C ILE A 13 54.06 -11.56 -0.11
N PRO A 14 53.59 -12.41 -1.05
CA PRO A 14 53.94 -12.24 -2.46
C PRO A 14 53.47 -10.85 -2.91
N SER A 15 54.40 -10.03 -3.39
CA SER A 15 54.15 -8.66 -3.88
C SER A 15 53.03 -8.61 -4.93
N ALA A 16 52.83 -9.71 -5.67
CA ALA A 16 51.72 -9.91 -6.60
C ALA A 16 50.33 -9.93 -5.92
N GLY A 17 50.19 -10.50 -4.72
CA GLY A 17 48.93 -10.53 -3.98
C GLY A 17 48.55 -9.16 -3.43
N LEU A 18 49.54 -8.41 -2.93
CA LEU A 18 49.33 -7.05 -2.40
C LEU A 18 48.93 -6.06 -3.51
N THR A 19 49.53 -6.20 -4.69
CA THR A 19 49.18 -5.36 -5.86
C THR A 19 47.78 -5.68 -6.41
N MET A 20 47.36 -6.95 -6.40
CA MET A 20 45.99 -7.34 -6.77
C MET A 20 44.96 -6.83 -5.76
N LEU A 21 45.24 -6.93 -4.45
CA LEU A 21 44.37 -6.37 -3.41
C LEU A 21 44.24 -4.85 -3.52
N TYR A 22 45.34 -4.14 -3.80
CA TYR A 22 45.31 -2.69 -4.00
C TYR A 22 44.45 -2.30 -5.21
N LYS A 23 44.57 -3.02 -6.34
CA LYS A 23 43.73 -2.79 -7.53
C LYS A 23 42.25 -3.08 -7.27
N ALA A 24 41.94 -4.16 -6.55
CA ALA A 24 40.58 -4.51 -6.19
C ALA A 24 39.95 -3.46 -5.27
N LEU A 25 40.69 -3.01 -4.26
CA LEU A 25 40.25 -1.95 -3.35
C LEU A 25 40.03 -0.63 -4.08
N PHE A 26 40.95 -0.25 -4.97
CA PHE A 26 40.81 0.95 -5.79
C PHE A 26 39.57 0.87 -6.70
N SER A 27 39.35 -0.27 -7.36
CA SER A 27 38.15 -0.51 -8.18
C SER A 27 36.85 -0.41 -7.37
N LEU A 28 36.82 -1.02 -6.18
CA LEU A 28 35.67 -0.95 -5.28
C LEU A 28 35.37 0.49 -4.85
N THR A 29 36.42 1.27 -4.50
CA THR A 29 36.24 2.68 -4.13
C THR A 29 35.72 3.53 -5.29
N ALA A 30 36.17 3.26 -6.52
CA ALA A 30 35.67 3.95 -7.71
C ALA A 30 34.20 3.62 -7.97
N ILE A 31 33.79 2.36 -7.83
CA ILE A 31 32.38 1.94 -7.99
C ILE A 31 31.50 2.60 -6.92
N MET A 32 31.92 2.56 -5.65
CA MET A 32 31.18 3.19 -4.55
C MET A 32 31.03 4.71 -4.74
N PHE A 33 32.07 5.37 -5.25
CA PHE A 33 32.02 6.78 -5.59
C PHE A 33 31.03 7.06 -6.73
N CYS A 34 31.05 6.27 -7.80
CA CYS A 34 30.09 6.37 -8.91
C CYS A 34 28.64 6.17 -8.46
N LEU A 35 28.39 5.16 -7.61
CA LEU A 35 27.06 4.92 -7.04
C LEU A 35 26.61 6.08 -6.15
N SER A 36 27.51 6.65 -5.35
CA SER A 36 27.22 7.81 -4.52
C SER A 36 26.82 9.03 -5.35
N LEU A 37 27.54 9.30 -6.44
CA LEU A 37 27.21 10.38 -7.37
C LEU A 37 25.85 10.13 -8.06
N PHE A 38 25.56 8.91 -8.45
CA PHE A 38 24.28 8.55 -9.06
C PHE A 38 23.12 8.76 -8.08
N LEU A 39 23.26 8.31 -6.83
CA LEU A 39 22.27 8.51 -5.78
C LEU A 39 22.08 10.00 -5.48
N ALA A 40 23.17 10.76 -5.36
CA ALA A 40 23.11 12.21 -5.15
C ALA A 40 22.39 12.93 -6.31
N HIS A 41 22.63 12.52 -7.55
CA HIS A 41 21.91 13.04 -8.71
C HIS A 41 20.41 12.74 -8.64
N ARG A 42 20.03 11.50 -8.30
CA ARG A 42 18.62 11.11 -8.15
C ARG A 42 17.92 11.90 -7.05
N VAL A 43 18.57 12.07 -5.90
CA VAL A 43 18.06 12.90 -4.78
C VAL A 43 17.93 14.36 -5.20
N SER A 44 18.90 14.93 -5.91
CA SER A 44 18.84 16.33 -6.39
C SER A 44 17.71 16.55 -7.39
N VAL A 45 17.45 15.59 -8.29
CA VAL A 45 16.31 15.65 -9.22
C VAL A 45 15.01 15.59 -8.44
N LEU A 46 14.89 14.68 -7.47
CA LEU A 46 13.71 14.55 -6.64
C LEU A 46 13.46 15.81 -5.80
N GLU A 47 14.50 16.43 -5.25
CA GLU A 47 14.41 17.69 -4.51
C GLU A 47 13.93 18.84 -5.40
N LYS A 48 14.43 18.93 -6.64
CA LYS A 48 13.94 19.91 -7.63
C LYS A 48 12.47 19.69 -7.96
N ASP A 49 12.05 18.44 -8.14
CA ASP A 49 10.65 18.12 -8.41
C ASP A 49 9.74 18.47 -7.22
N VAL A 50 10.18 18.20 -6.00
CA VAL A 50 9.46 18.60 -4.77
C VAL A 50 9.38 20.12 -4.63
N GLN A 51 10.48 20.83 -4.88
CA GLN A 51 10.50 22.30 -4.83
C GLN A 51 9.60 22.91 -5.91
N LYS A 52 9.62 22.35 -7.13
CA LYS A 52 8.74 22.74 -8.23
C LYS A 52 7.28 22.52 -7.86
N LEU A 53 6.94 21.35 -7.34
CA LEU A 53 5.57 21.02 -6.92
C LEU A 53 5.09 21.93 -5.79
N ARG A 54 5.97 22.25 -4.82
CA ARG A 54 5.68 23.20 -3.74
C ARG A 54 5.50 24.63 -4.27
N GLY A 55 6.29 25.03 -5.26
CA GLY A 55 6.15 26.30 -5.98
C GLY A 55 4.81 26.42 -6.70
N ASP A 56 4.45 25.39 -7.46
CA ASP A 56 3.19 25.31 -8.21
C ASP A 56 1.97 25.37 -7.25
N ILE A 57 2.03 24.66 -6.11
CA ILE A 57 0.99 24.72 -5.06
C ILE A 57 0.89 26.11 -4.44
N SER A 58 2.02 26.75 -4.11
CA SER A 58 2.04 28.10 -3.52
C SER A 58 1.50 29.15 -4.49
N GLN A 59 1.84 29.03 -5.77
CA GLN A 59 1.33 29.91 -6.82
C GLN A 59 -0.19 29.75 -6.97
N GLN A 60 -0.73 28.53 -6.94
CA GLN A 60 -2.18 28.32 -6.96
C GLN A 60 -2.89 28.90 -5.73
N LEU A 61 -2.31 28.76 -4.54
CA LEU A 61 -2.87 29.35 -3.31
C LEU A 61 -2.87 30.88 -3.36
N ASN A 62 -1.81 31.51 -3.89
CA ASN A 62 -1.74 32.97 -4.05
C ASN A 62 -2.67 33.47 -5.16
N GLN A 63 -2.85 32.70 -6.23
CA GLN A 63 -3.78 33.04 -7.31
C GLN A 63 -5.24 32.93 -6.84
N GLN A 64 -5.57 31.99 -5.96
CA GLN A 64 -6.88 31.93 -5.29
C GLN A 64 -7.10 33.09 -4.30
N ARG A 65 -6.02 33.62 -3.70
CA ARG A 65 -6.11 34.74 -2.73
C ARG A 65 -6.23 36.11 -3.39
N SER A 66 -5.72 36.28 -4.62
CA SER A 66 -5.75 37.57 -5.34
C SER A 66 -7.01 37.81 -6.17
N GLY A 67 -7.86 36.79 -6.37
CA GLY A 67 -9.12 36.90 -7.13
C GLY A 67 -10.34 37.43 -6.37
N GLY A 68 -10.16 37.93 -5.13
CA GLY A 68 -11.26 38.35 -4.26
C GLY A 68 -11.12 39.78 -3.74
N VAL A 69 -11.25 40.77 -4.64
CA VAL A 69 -11.39 42.18 -4.25
C VAL A 69 -12.78 42.68 -4.65
N HIS A 70 -13.69 42.75 -3.68
CA HIS A 70 -14.61 43.90 -3.49
C HIS A 70 -15.37 43.81 -2.16
N GLY A 71 -15.34 44.88 -1.35
CA GLY A 71 -16.42 45.19 -0.39
C GLY A 71 -16.09 45.34 1.10
N LYS A 72 -15.48 46.48 1.47
CA LYS A 72 -15.54 47.33 2.69
C LYS A 72 -15.70 46.76 4.14
N PRO A 73 -15.08 47.43 5.14
CA PRO A 73 -15.01 47.00 6.54
C PRO A 73 -16.09 47.63 7.44
N ALA A 74 -16.50 46.94 8.50
CA ALA A 74 -17.24 47.56 9.61
C ALA A 74 -16.91 46.91 10.98
N LYS A 75 -16.22 47.72 11.79
CA LYS A 75 -16.30 47.93 13.25
C LYS A 75 -16.35 46.76 14.24
N MET A 76 -15.28 46.75 15.03
CA MET A 76 -15.08 46.39 16.44
C MET A 76 -16.31 46.42 17.37
N SER A 77 -16.45 45.38 18.21
CA SER A 77 -16.80 45.52 19.62
C SER A 77 -16.29 44.32 20.43
N LYS A 78 -15.44 44.62 21.42
CA LYS A 78 -14.98 43.72 22.50
C LYS A 78 -16.13 43.37 23.43
N THR A 79 -16.15 42.16 23.99
CA THR A 79 -16.29 41.85 25.44
C THR A 79 -15.98 40.35 25.61
N GLY A 80 -15.21 40.02 26.65
CA GLY A 80 -14.60 38.71 26.86
C GLY A 80 -15.47 37.68 27.56
N GLU A 81 -14.77 36.61 27.97
CA GLU A 81 -15.20 35.41 28.72
C GLU A 81 -15.76 34.32 27.79
N GLY A 82 -14.99 33.28 27.43
CA GLY A 82 -14.27 32.38 28.32
C GLY A 82 -15.19 31.20 28.65
N MET A 83 -14.88 30.01 28.11
CA MET A 83 -15.57 28.74 28.35
C MET A 83 -16.79 28.42 27.44
N LYS A 84 -16.54 28.08 26.15
CA LYS A 84 -17.44 27.25 25.31
C LYS A 84 -16.85 26.86 23.93
N GLN A 85 -15.57 26.51 23.87
CA GLN A 85 -14.85 26.36 22.58
C GLN A 85 -14.75 24.92 22.02
N SER A 86 -15.28 23.90 22.70
CA SER A 86 -15.06 22.49 22.27
C SER A 86 -16.17 21.86 21.42
N VAL A 87 -17.37 22.45 21.34
CA VAL A 87 -18.50 21.86 20.59
C VAL A 87 -18.66 22.47 19.19
N PHE A 88 -18.29 23.74 19.02
CA PHE A 88 -18.42 24.46 17.74
C PHE A 88 -17.31 24.12 16.73
N GLN A 89 -16.12 23.72 17.19
CA GLN A 89 -15.01 23.30 16.32
C GLN A 89 -15.28 21.97 15.59
N ARG A 90 -16.03 21.04 16.22
CA ARG A 90 -16.40 19.75 15.62
C ARG A 90 -17.52 19.87 14.57
N ALA A 91 -18.41 20.86 14.73
CA ALA A 91 -19.42 21.18 13.71
C ALA A 91 -18.80 21.87 12.48
N GLN A 92 -17.82 22.76 12.69
CA GLN A 92 -17.09 23.44 11.60
C GLN A 92 -16.21 22.48 10.79
N SER A 93 -15.54 21.50 11.42
CA SER A 93 -14.74 20.51 10.68
C SER A 93 -15.58 19.55 9.83
N SER A 94 -16.80 19.21 10.27
CA SER A 94 -17.74 18.39 9.46
C SER A 94 -18.33 19.16 8.27
N LEU A 95 -18.54 20.48 8.41
CA LEU A 95 -19.05 21.33 7.34
C LEU A 95 -17.95 21.65 6.32
N GLU A 96 -16.71 21.83 6.76
CA GLU A 96 -15.54 21.97 5.88
C GLU A 96 -15.23 20.67 5.13
N SER A 97 -15.33 19.50 5.78
CA SER A 97 -15.14 18.21 5.09
C SER A 97 -16.21 17.99 4.02
N LYS A 98 -17.48 18.30 4.33
CA LYS A 98 -18.60 18.23 3.38
C LYS A 98 -18.45 19.21 2.21
N LYS A 99 -17.98 20.44 2.47
CA LYS A 99 -17.66 21.42 1.40
C LYS A 99 -16.49 20.96 0.52
N ARG A 100 -15.48 20.31 1.11
CA ARG A 100 -14.32 19.76 0.38
C ARG A 100 -14.72 18.55 -0.48
N THR A 101 -15.61 17.68 0.00
CA THR A 101 -16.20 16.57 -0.77
C THR A 101 -17.10 17.07 -1.91
N GLU A 102 -17.86 18.14 -1.69
CA GLU A 102 -18.66 18.76 -2.75
C GLU A 102 -17.80 19.48 -3.80
N GLN A 103 -16.74 20.17 -3.38
CA GLN A 103 -15.79 20.79 -4.29
C GLN A 103 -15.04 19.74 -5.11
N LEU A 104 -14.68 18.60 -4.51
CA LEU A 104 -14.10 17.47 -5.25
C LEU A 104 -15.10 16.87 -6.25
N ARG A 105 -16.37 16.67 -5.86
CA ARG A 105 -17.44 16.24 -6.78
C ARG A 105 -17.67 17.23 -7.92
N ARG A 106 -17.59 18.53 -7.65
CA ARG A 106 -17.76 19.60 -8.63
C ARG A 106 -16.53 19.71 -9.56
N TRP A 107 -15.33 19.51 -9.02
CA TRP A 107 -14.08 19.45 -9.78
C TRP A 107 -14.04 18.24 -10.72
N VAL A 108 -14.44 17.06 -10.23
CA VAL A 108 -14.59 15.82 -11.03
C VAL A 108 -15.61 16.00 -12.17
N ARG A 109 -16.74 16.70 -11.93
CA ARG A 109 -17.71 17.01 -13.00
C ARG A 109 -17.18 18.04 -14.00
N SER A 110 -16.37 19.03 -13.57
CA SER A 110 -15.87 20.07 -14.48
C SER A 110 -14.77 19.59 -15.43
N ARG A 111 -14.07 18.49 -15.11
CA ARG A 111 -13.14 17.81 -16.02
C ARG A 111 -13.81 16.77 -16.94
N GLY A 112 -15.12 16.59 -16.82
CA GLY A 112 -15.91 15.62 -17.61
C GLY A 112 -16.23 16.06 -19.04
N ASN A 113 -15.50 17.02 -19.63
CA ASN A 113 -15.70 17.45 -21.02
C ASN A 113 -14.51 17.08 -21.94
N VAL A 114 -13.96 15.89 -21.73
CA VAL A 114 -13.20 15.17 -22.76
C VAL A 114 -13.90 13.83 -22.89
N ASN A 115 -14.59 13.63 -24.01
CA ASN A 115 -15.20 12.37 -24.44
C ASN A 115 -14.14 11.30 -24.75
N MET A 116 -13.26 11.00 -23.80
CA MET A 116 -12.71 9.65 -23.70
C MET A 116 -13.78 8.90 -22.93
N CYS A 117 -14.54 8.07 -23.63
CA CYS A 117 -15.36 7.04 -23.00
C CYS A 117 -14.38 6.15 -22.22
N LYS A 118 -14.03 6.55 -21.00
CA LYS A 118 -13.26 5.73 -20.08
C LYS A 118 -14.15 4.54 -19.83
N THR A 119 -13.81 3.41 -20.43
CA THR A 119 -14.40 2.12 -20.10
C THR A 119 -14.51 2.07 -18.59
N PRO A 120 -15.73 1.87 -18.05
CA PRO A 120 -15.92 1.81 -16.61
C PRO A 120 -14.90 0.83 -16.01
N LEU A 121 -14.11 1.28 -15.03
CA LEU A 121 -13.22 0.38 -14.29
C LEU A 121 -14.08 -0.75 -13.73
N SER A 122 -13.78 -1.98 -14.14
CA SER A 122 -14.42 -3.17 -13.60
C SER A 122 -13.83 -3.47 -12.23
N PHE A 123 -14.68 -3.82 -11.27
CA PHE A 123 -14.24 -4.18 -9.94
C PHE A 123 -15.18 -5.20 -9.31
N LEU A 124 -14.64 -5.97 -8.37
CA LEU A 124 -15.38 -6.86 -7.51
C LEU A 124 -14.82 -6.73 -6.09
N GLN A 125 -15.70 -6.52 -5.12
CA GLN A 125 -15.37 -6.54 -3.71
C GLN A 125 -16.26 -7.57 -3.02
N LEU A 126 -15.60 -8.47 -2.30
CA LEU A 126 -16.17 -9.48 -1.42
C LEU A 126 -16.06 -9.01 0.03
N ARG A 127 -17.03 -9.40 0.84
CA ARG A 127 -17.03 -9.27 2.29
C ARG A 127 -17.22 -10.63 2.93
N ALA A 128 -16.77 -10.81 4.16
CA ALA A 128 -17.03 -12.04 4.90
C ALA A 128 -18.55 -12.31 5.00
N ASP A 129 -18.94 -13.57 4.83
CA ASP A 129 -20.33 -14.02 4.95
C ASP A 129 -20.61 -14.36 6.42
N THR A 130 -21.36 -13.48 7.10
CA THR A 130 -21.72 -13.64 8.51
C THR A 130 -22.64 -14.84 8.77
N ASN A 131 -23.22 -15.45 7.74
CA ASN A 131 -24.06 -16.64 7.88
C ASN A 131 -23.27 -17.94 7.88
N LYS A 132 -21.95 -17.89 7.60
CA LYS A 132 -21.09 -19.06 7.50
C LYS A 132 -19.87 -18.89 8.41
N GLN A 133 -19.48 -19.97 9.06
CA GLN A 133 -18.24 -19.98 9.83
C GLN A 133 -17.03 -20.20 8.92
N PRO A 134 -15.86 -19.64 9.23
CA PRO A 134 -14.61 -19.95 8.56
C PRO A 134 -14.34 -21.46 8.51
N GLU A 135 -14.05 -21.98 7.33
CA GLU A 135 -13.77 -23.41 7.13
C GLU A 135 -12.30 -23.69 7.38
N ARG A 136 -12.02 -24.75 8.14
CA ARG A 136 -10.65 -25.23 8.32
C ARG A 136 -10.31 -26.29 7.27
N ARG A 137 -9.33 -26.01 6.42
CA ARG A 137 -8.78 -26.95 5.45
C ARG A 137 -7.33 -27.28 5.81
N GLY A 138 -7.13 -28.34 6.59
CA GLY A 138 -5.81 -28.72 7.09
C GLY A 138 -5.19 -27.65 8.01
N ASN A 139 -4.18 -26.95 7.50
CA ASN A 139 -3.45 -25.88 8.20
C ASN A 139 -3.80 -24.46 7.69
N ILE A 140 -4.85 -24.32 6.87
CA ILE A 140 -5.36 -23.03 6.43
C ILE A 140 -6.79 -22.82 6.92
N THR A 141 -7.13 -21.56 7.19
CA THR A 141 -8.50 -21.12 7.43
C THR A 141 -9.00 -20.38 6.19
N VAL A 142 -10.15 -20.80 5.67
CA VAL A 142 -10.80 -20.24 4.49
C VAL A 142 -11.97 -19.37 4.96
N ILE A 143 -11.93 -18.10 4.59
CA ILE A 143 -12.98 -17.14 4.91
C ILE A 143 -14.13 -17.31 3.90
N PRO A 144 -15.37 -17.53 4.33
CA PRO A 144 -16.49 -17.58 3.41
C PRO A 144 -16.82 -16.17 2.90
N TRP A 145 -16.91 -16.02 1.59
CA TRP A 145 -17.09 -14.73 0.92
C TRP A 145 -18.50 -14.59 0.32
N THR A 146 -19.04 -13.38 0.40
CA THR A 146 -20.22 -12.94 -0.35
C THR A 146 -19.92 -11.64 -1.09
N VAL A 147 -20.55 -11.43 -2.25
CA VAL A 147 -20.43 -10.16 -2.99
C VAL A 147 -20.91 -8.99 -2.12
N SER A 148 -20.07 -7.97 -1.99
CA SER A 148 -20.40 -6.67 -1.39
C SER A 148 -20.74 -5.65 -2.48
N ALA A 149 -19.89 -5.55 -3.50
CA ALA A 149 -20.09 -4.67 -4.64
C ALA A 149 -19.43 -5.24 -5.90
N GLN A 150 -20.06 -5.05 -7.05
CA GLN A 150 -19.53 -5.49 -8.35
C GLN A 150 -19.89 -4.49 -9.45
N ARG A 151 -18.98 -4.28 -10.39
CA ARG A 151 -19.21 -3.51 -11.61
C ARG A 151 -18.37 -4.06 -12.76
N GLY A 152 -18.94 -4.05 -13.96
CA GLY A 152 -18.26 -4.53 -15.17
C GLY A 152 -18.33 -6.05 -15.30
N SER A 153 -17.74 -6.57 -16.38
CA SER A 153 -17.79 -7.99 -16.76
C SER A 153 -16.43 -8.68 -16.71
N THR A 154 -15.35 -7.95 -16.48
CA THR A 154 -13.99 -8.49 -16.56
C THR A 154 -13.57 -9.25 -15.30
N ILE A 155 -14.39 -9.20 -14.25
CA ILE A 155 -14.17 -9.86 -12.96
C ILE A 155 -15.50 -10.45 -12.48
N SER A 156 -15.46 -11.68 -11.98
CA SER A 156 -16.63 -12.40 -11.46
C SER A 156 -16.28 -13.19 -10.21
N GLN A 157 -17.29 -13.61 -9.43
CA GLN A 157 -17.10 -14.57 -8.33
C GLN A 157 -17.51 -15.96 -8.82
N ARG A 158 -16.68 -16.97 -8.54
CA ARG A 158 -17.05 -18.39 -8.68
C ARG A 158 -16.75 -19.08 -7.37
N GLU A 159 -17.78 -19.69 -6.77
CA GLU A 159 -17.69 -20.28 -5.43
C GLU A 159 -17.11 -19.27 -4.42
N ASN A 160 -15.95 -19.54 -3.85
CA ASN A 160 -15.29 -18.69 -2.85
C ASN A 160 -14.06 -17.95 -3.42
N ARG A 161 -13.99 -17.81 -4.75
CA ARG A 161 -12.83 -17.24 -5.48
C ARG A 161 -13.26 -16.15 -6.44
N ILE A 162 -12.33 -15.25 -6.74
CA ILE A 162 -12.48 -14.23 -7.77
C ILE A 162 -11.91 -14.78 -9.07
N VAL A 163 -12.65 -14.71 -10.17
CA VAL A 163 -12.24 -15.18 -11.49
C VAL A 163 -12.07 -14.01 -12.44
N VAL A 164 -10.90 -13.94 -13.06
CA VAL A 164 -10.53 -12.96 -14.08
C VAL A 164 -11.10 -13.39 -15.42
N GLN A 165 -11.77 -12.47 -16.14
CA GLN A 165 -12.41 -12.75 -17.42
C GLN A 165 -11.67 -12.13 -18.61
N GLU A 166 -10.74 -11.21 -18.35
CA GLU A 166 -9.92 -10.55 -19.38
C GLU A 166 -8.49 -10.34 -18.88
N ASP A 167 -7.51 -10.49 -19.76
CA ASP A 167 -6.10 -10.21 -19.42
C ASP A 167 -5.92 -8.73 -19.03
N GLY A 168 -5.05 -8.48 -18.05
CA GLY A 168 -4.68 -7.10 -17.74
C GLY A 168 -3.97 -6.92 -16.39
N TYR A 169 -3.80 -5.65 -16.04
CA TYR A 169 -3.30 -5.26 -14.73
C TYR A 169 -4.45 -5.01 -13.77
N TYR A 170 -4.31 -5.52 -12.55
CA TYR A 170 -5.34 -5.46 -11.53
C TYR A 170 -4.73 -4.95 -10.22
N LEU A 171 -5.42 -4.02 -9.56
CA LEU A 171 -5.17 -3.71 -8.16
C LEU A 171 -5.93 -4.75 -7.31
N VAL A 172 -5.18 -5.58 -6.61
CA VAL A 172 -5.69 -6.58 -5.68
C VAL A 172 -5.49 -6.06 -4.25
N PHE A 173 -6.49 -6.20 -3.40
CA PHE A 173 -6.43 -5.71 -2.02
C PHE A 173 -7.23 -6.59 -1.07
N GLY A 174 -6.84 -6.59 0.20
CA GLY A 174 -7.45 -7.44 1.21
C GLY A 174 -7.22 -6.96 2.62
N GLN A 175 -8.19 -7.19 3.48
CA GLN A 175 -8.10 -6.94 4.91
C GLN A 175 -8.72 -8.07 5.71
N VAL A 176 -8.10 -8.37 6.85
CA VAL A 176 -8.69 -9.22 7.89
C VAL A 176 -8.46 -8.55 9.24
N LEU A 177 -9.52 -8.50 10.06
CA LEU A 177 -9.41 -8.17 11.48
C LEU A 177 -9.25 -9.46 12.29
N PHE A 178 -8.11 -9.61 12.95
CA PHE A 178 -7.78 -10.75 13.79
C PHE A 178 -8.10 -10.46 15.25
N GLU A 179 -8.97 -11.27 15.83
CA GLU A 179 -9.41 -11.22 17.23
C GLU A 179 -8.70 -12.30 18.08
N SER A 180 -7.89 -13.17 17.44
CA SER A 180 -7.16 -14.23 18.13
C SER A 180 -5.88 -13.76 18.79
N GLN A 181 -5.60 -14.30 19.96
CA GLN A 181 -4.29 -14.23 20.62
C GLN A 181 -3.30 -15.15 19.90
N SER A 182 -2.36 -14.56 19.17
CA SER A 182 -1.28 -15.29 18.49
C SER A 182 -0.08 -14.36 18.31
N THR A 183 1.13 -14.93 18.36
CA THR A 183 2.38 -14.17 18.18
C THR A 183 2.47 -13.55 16.79
N VAL A 184 1.97 -14.25 15.76
CA VAL A 184 1.96 -13.75 14.38
C VAL A 184 0.63 -14.14 13.74
N MET A 185 -0.05 -13.16 13.16
CA MET A 185 -1.27 -13.34 12.38
C MET A 185 -1.10 -12.74 10.99
N GLY A 186 -1.86 -13.23 10.03
CA GLY A 186 -1.70 -12.76 8.66
C GLY A 186 -2.59 -13.47 7.68
N HIS A 187 -2.63 -12.95 6.46
CA HIS A 187 -3.33 -13.56 5.35
C HIS A 187 -2.42 -13.57 4.12
N VAL A 188 -2.74 -14.47 3.20
CA VAL A 188 -2.10 -14.60 1.90
C VAL A 188 -3.18 -14.50 0.83
N ILE A 189 -2.90 -13.71 -0.20
CA ILE A 189 -3.66 -13.69 -1.44
C ILE A 189 -2.83 -14.40 -2.49
N GLN A 190 -3.42 -15.42 -3.11
CA GLN A 190 -2.77 -16.27 -4.09
C GLN A 190 -3.59 -16.37 -5.38
N SER A 191 -2.92 -16.63 -6.50
CA SER A 191 -3.55 -16.93 -7.79
C SER A 191 -3.37 -18.39 -8.18
N TRP A 192 -4.34 -18.93 -8.90
CA TRP A 192 -4.28 -20.18 -9.61
C TRP A 192 -4.26 -19.85 -11.11
N SER A 193 -3.17 -20.23 -11.78
CA SER A 193 -2.99 -19.98 -13.21
C SER A 193 -3.97 -20.81 -14.03
N SER A 194 -4.54 -20.18 -15.06
CA SER A 194 -5.36 -20.84 -16.07
C SER A 194 -4.56 -21.51 -17.19
N THR A 195 -3.34 -21.03 -17.45
CA THR A 195 -2.51 -21.42 -18.60
C THR A 195 -1.53 -22.54 -18.30
N GLU A 196 -1.17 -22.73 -17.03
CA GLU A 196 -0.17 -23.70 -16.64
C GLU A 196 -0.82 -24.94 -16.00
N ALA A 197 -0.34 -26.13 -16.38
CA ALA A 197 -0.59 -27.36 -15.63
C ALA A 197 0.09 -27.35 -14.24
N GLU A 198 0.43 -26.17 -13.72
CA GLU A 198 0.96 -25.98 -12.39
C GLU A 198 -0.13 -26.27 -11.37
N THR A 199 0.10 -27.33 -10.60
CA THR A 199 -0.80 -27.77 -9.52
C THR A 199 -0.66 -26.93 -8.26
N ARG A 200 0.12 -25.83 -8.28
CA ARG A 200 0.46 -25.03 -7.11
C ARG A 200 0.03 -23.57 -7.30
N PRO A 201 -0.56 -22.96 -6.27
CA PRO A 201 -0.90 -21.54 -6.32
C PRO A 201 0.34 -20.65 -6.22
N THR A 202 0.31 -19.50 -6.90
CA THR A 202 1.32 -18.46 -6.79
C THR A 202 0.90 -17.44 -5.73
N GLU A 203 1.76 -17.18 -4.75
CA GLU A 203 1.53 -16.12 -3.77
C GLU A 203 1.71 -14.74 -4.41
N LEU A 204 0.67 -13.91 -4.36
CA LEU A 204 0.70 -12.55 -4.90
C LEU A 204 1.03 -11.52 -3.82
N LEU A 205 0.33 -11.60 -2.70
CA LEU A 205 0.42 -10.65 -1.60
C LEU A 205 0.34 -11.40 -0.28
N ARG A 206 1.07 -10.90 0.70
CA ARG A 206 1.00 -11.37 2.09
C ARG A 206 0.91 -10.17 3.01
N CYS A 207 0.14 -10.35 4.07
CA CYS A 207 0.11 -9.45 5.20
C CYS A 207 0.51 -10.23 6.45
N LEU A 208 1.41 -9.69 7.26
CA LEU A 208 1.81 -10.23 8.56
C LEU A 208 1.69 -9.12 9.60
N GLN A 209 1.18 -9.48 10.76
CA GLN A 209 1.09 -8.65 11.95
C GLN A 209 1.60 -9.43 13.14
N ASP A 210 2.46 -8.79 13.94
CA ASP A 210 2.88 -9.33 15.22
C ASP A 210 1.78 -9.06 16.25
N GLY A 211 1.35 -10.11 16.95
CA GLY A 211 0.41 -10.00 18.07
C GLY A 211 1.17 -10.09 19.39
N THR A 212 0.83 -9.21 20.33
CA THR A 212 1.18 -9.37 21.73
C THR A 212 0.04 -10.09 22.44
N GLU A 213 0.31 -10.83 23.53
CA GLU A 213 -0.75 -11.55 24.27
C GLU A 213 -1.83 -10.62 24.84
N GLU A 214 -1.54 -9.33 24.96
CA GLU A 214 -2.46 -8.30 25.47
C GLU A 214 -3.28 -7.60 24.37
N ALA A 215 -2.83 -7.64 23.11
CA ALA A 215 -3.48 -6.99 21.98
C ALA A 215 -4.30 -8.00 21.19
N CYS A 216 -5.60 -8.09 21.52
CA CYS A 216 -6.60 -8.63 20.63
C CYS A 216 -7.09 -7.48 19.72
N ASP A 217 -7.42 -7.75 18.46
CA ASP A 217 -7.99 -6.81 17.47
C ASP A 217 -6.97 -6.06 16.58
N ASN A 218 -6.19 -6.83 15.82
CA ASN A 218 -5.27 -6.28 14.82
C ASN A 218 -5.83 -6.42 13.40
N THR A 219 -5.94 -5.31 12.69
CA THR A 219 -6.23 -5.32 11.24
C THR A 219 -4.95 -5.52 10.44
N CYS A 220 -4.96 -6.48 9.52
CA CYS A 220 -3.90 -6.66 8.54
C CYS A 220 -4.45 -6.35 7.16
N TYR A 221 -3.96 -5.28 6.52
CA TYR A 221 -4.31 -4.87 5.16
C TYR A 221 -3.11 -5.02 4.22
N SER A 222 -3.32 -5.56 3.02
CA SER A 222 -2.32 -5.57 1.96
C SER A 222 -2.97 -5.29 0.60
N ALA A 223 -2.23 -4.61 -0.28
CA ALA A 223 -2.66 -4.33 -1.65
C ALA A 223 -1.47 -4.22 -2.59
N GLY A 224 -1.69 -4.54 -3.87
CA GLY A 224 -0.67 -4.43 -4.89
C GLY A 224 -1.23 -4.58 -6.30
N THR A 225 -0.46 -4.11 -7.27
CA THR A 225 -0.79 -4.26 -8.69
C THR A 225 -0.15 -5.54 -9.22
N VAL A 226 -0.96 -6.40 -9.83
CA VAL A 226 -0.54 -7.67 -10.41
C VAL A 226 -1.04 -7.78 -11.85
N HIS A 227 -0.32 -8.52 -12.69
CA HIS A 227 -0.79 -8.89 -14.02
C HIS A 227 -1.48 -10.24 -13.93
N LEU A 228 -2.71 -10.34 -14.41
CA LEU A 228 -3.52 -11.57 -14.37
C LEU A 228 -4.04 -11.89 -15.76
N LEU A 229 -4.15 -13.18 -16.06
CA LEU A 229 -4.66 -13.70 -17.31
C LEU A 229 -6.13 -14.11 -17.17
N GLN A 230 -6.84 -14.13 -18.29
CA GLN A 230 -8.19 -14.63 -18.40
C GLN A 230 -8.24 -16.08 -17.90
N GLY A 231 -9.14 -16.32 -16.95
CA GLY A 231 -9.33 -17.61 -16.29
C GLY A 231 -8.58 -17.75 -14.97
N ASP A 232 -7.65 -16.84 -14.64
CA ASP A 232 -6.94 -16.91 -13.36
C ASP A 232 -7.92 -16.74 -12.20
N GLU A 233 -7.68 -17.51 -11.13
CA GLU A 233 -8.51 -17.48 -9.94
C GLU A 233 -7.74 -16.98 -8.73
N LEU A 234 -8.30 -15.99 -8.04
CA LEU A 234 -7.72 -15.44 -6.84
C LEU A 234 -8.46 -15.96 -5.61
N GLU A 235 -7.67 -16.31 -4.59
CA GLU A 235 -8.14 -16.81 -3.31
C GLU A 235 -7.39 -16.10 -2.18
N MET A 236 -8.10 -15.84 -1.08
CA MET A 236 -7.52 -15.32 0.14
C MET A 236 -7.67 -16.33 1.26
N LEU A 237 -6.57 -16.61 1.96
CA LEU A 237 -6.51 -17.59 3.03
C LEU A 237 -5.66 -17.10 4.22
N ILE A 238 -5.90 -17.68 5.39
CA ILE A 238 -5.13 -17.43 6.60
C ILE A 238 -4.28 -18.67 6.90
N PRO A 239 -2.94 -18.59 6.85
CA PRO A 239 -2.07 -19.72 7.16
C PRO A 239 -1.88 -19.91 8.69
N PHE A 240 -1.83 -21.19 9.13
CA PHE A 240 -1.35 -21.70 10.43
C PHE A 240 -2.29 -21.64 11.67
N ARG A 241 -2.03 -22.54 12.65
CA ARG A 241 -2.81 -22.94 13.86
C ARG A 241 -2.58 -21.96 15.02
N PRO A 242 -3.56 -21.47 15.83
CA PRO A 242 -4.86 -22.02 16.34
C PRO A 242 -6.09 -21.63 15.48
N PRO A 243 -7.36 -21.92 15.84
CA PRO A 243 -8.50 -21.35 15.10
C PRO A 243 -8.38 -19.83 15.09
N ALA A 244 -8.16 -19.26 13.91
CA ALA A 244 -8.10 -17.81 13.74
C ALA A 244 -9.49 -17.26 14.05
N LEU A 245 -9.62 -16.61 15.21
CA LEU A 245 -10.76 -15.77 15.51
C LEU A 245 -10.59 -14.51 14.68
N ILE A 246 -11.55 -14.30 13.80
CA ILE A 246 -11.60 -13.14 12.91
C ILE A 246 -12.98 -12.52 12.97
N SER A 247 -13.02 -11.22 12.84
CA SER A 247 -14.28 -10.52 12.66
C SER A 247 -14.82 -10.81 11.25
N LEU A 248 -16.10 -11.15 11.16
CA LEU A 248 -16.82 -11.34 9.89
C LEU A 248 -17.60 -10.08 9.47
N GLU A 249 -17.42 -8.96 10.17
CA GLU A 249 -18.07 -7.70 9.83
C GLU A 249 -17.59 -7.17 8.48
N ALA A 250 -18.50 -6.54 7.74
CA ALA A 250 -18.27 -6.16 6.35
C ALA A 250 -17.21 -5.07 6.15
N ASP A 251 -16.99 -4.26 7.18
CA ASP A 251 -16.02 -3.17 7.22
C ASP A 251 -14.67 -3.60 7.81
N SER A 252 -14.59 -4.77 8.44
CA SER A 252 -13.38 -5.28 9.07
C SER A 252 -12.65 -6.30 8.20
N THR A 253 -13.39 -7.20 7.52
CA THR A 253 -12.82 -8.29 6.69
C THR A 253 -13.40 -8.31 5.27
N PHE A 254 -12.55 -8.00 4.29
CA PHE A 254 -12.93 -7.87 2.88
C PHE A 254 -11.79 -8.22 1.92
N PHE A 255 -12.16 -8.59 0.69
CA PHE A 255 -11.22 -8.96 -0.37
C PHE A 255 -11.72 -8.39 -1.70
N GLY A 256 -10.88 -7.75 -2.50
CA GLY A 256 -11.34 -7.17 -3.75
C GLY A 256 -10.27 -6.95 -4.79
N VAL A 257 -10.77 -6.65 -5.99
CA VAL A 257 -9.98 -6.48 -7.21
C VAL A 257 -10.58 -5.35 -8.04
N VAL A 258 -9.71 -4.51 -8.62
CA VAL A 258 -10.06 -3.46 -9.58
C VAL A 258 -9.19 -3.62 -10.82
N GLN A 259 -9.80 -3.73 -12.00
CA GLN A 259 -9.07 -3.71 -13.27
C GLN A 259 -8.51 -2.30 -13.51
N LEU A 260 -7.24 -2.22 -13.90
CA LEU A 260 -6.56 -0.98 -14.25
C LEU A 260 -6.61 -0.80 -15.77
N ASN A 261 -6.98 0.40 -16.21
CA ASN A 261 -7.00 0.80 -17.63
C ASN A 261 -5.64 1.26 -18.12
#